data_AF-A0A3N8LMF4-F1
#
_entry.id   AF-A0A3N8LMF4-F1
#
_cell.length_a   1.000
_cell.length_b   1.000
_cell.length_c   1.000
_cell.angle_alpha   90.00
_cell.angle_beta   90.00
_cell.angle_gamma   90.00
#
_symmetry.space_group_name_H-M   'P 1'
#
loop_
_entity.id
_entity.type
_entity.pdbx_description
1 polymer ?
#
loop_
_entity_poly.entity_id
_entity_poly.type
_entity_poly.pdbx_seq_one_letter_code
_entity_poly.pdbx_strand_id
1 'polypeptide(L)'
;MLITRPRALRCIPFACAAALLLAACGGDDVTATDPTRPIAAKVQVVGHRGASALRPEHTLASYRKAIEDGADVIEPDLVATRDGVLVARHENEISGTTNVATLPQFASRKATKTIDGTQLTGWFTEDFTLAELKTLRARERIPQIRPSYTFRPENNFLPASLKDGGTPATRNTAGSVREIHAYLRAGIDGFFTDDPAVGRTAVDTFKH
;
A
#
# COMPACT_ATOMS: atom_id res chain seq x y z
N MET A 1 -19.87 71.21 25.86
CA MET A 1 -19.90 72.16 24.73
C MET A 1 -21.03 71.74 23.79
N LEU A 2 -22.22 72.31 24.03
CA LEU A 2 -23.41 72.24 23.17
C LEU A 2 -23.11 72.97 21.86
N ILE A 3 -23.44 72.39 20.69
CA ILE A 3 -24.01 73.14 19.55
C ILE A 3 -25.02 72.23 18.83
N THR A 4 -26.29 72.53 19.03
CA THR A 4 -27.45 72.13 18.20
C THR A 4 -27.61 73.09 17.02
N ARG A 5 -27.99 72.61 15.82
CA ARG A 5 -28.81 73.38 14.87
C ARG A 5 -29.81 72.48 14.10
N PRO A 6 -30.99 73.00 13.72
CA PRO A 6 -32.16 72.18 13.31
C PRO A 6 -32.62 72.38 11.84
N ARG A 7 -33.66 71.59 11.48
CA ARG A 7 -34.58 71.65 10.30
C ARG A 7 -34.04 71.02 9.00
N ALA A 8 -34.82 70.28 8.21
CA ALA A 8 -36.26 70.35 7.97
C ALA A 8 -36.89 68.97 7.65
N LEU A 9 -38.18 68.86 7.97
CA LEU A 9 -39.07 67.77 7.58
C LEU A 9 -39.23 67.70 6.05
N ARG A 10 -39.15 66.49 5.50
CA ARG A 10 -39.76 66.15 4.21
C ARG A 10 -40.55 64.85 4.37
N CYS A 11 -41.85 64.94 4.09
CA CYS A 11 -42.76 63.81 3.94
C CYS A 11 -42.25 62.88 2.82
N ILE A 12 -42.14 61.59 3.12
CA ILE A 12 -42.02 60.53 2.11
C ILE A 12 -43.14 59.52 2.41
N PRO A 13 -44.00 59.19 1.44
CA PRO A 13 -45.19 58.37 1.66
C PRO A 13 -44.82 56.91 1.97
N PHE A 14 -45.65 56.32 2.83
CA PHE A 14 -45.69 54.89 3.16
C PHE A 14 -45.70 54.02 1.89
N ALA A 15 -44.63 53.26 1.68
CA ALA A 15 -44.67 52.09 0.79
C ALA A 15 -44.72 50.84 1.67
N CYS A 16 -45.89 50.18 1.68
CA CYS A 16 -46.06 48.85 2.25
C CYS A 16 -45.16 47.85 1.48
N ALA A 17 -44.03 47.48 2.07
CA ALA A 17 -43.26 46.32 1.63
C ALA A 17 -43.80 45.08 2.37
N ALA A 18 -44.59 44.27 1.67
CA ALA A 18 -44.97 42.94 2.13
C ALA A 18 -43.70 42.06 2.14
N ALA A 19 -43.21 41.73 3.33
CA ALA A 19 -42.14 40.75 3.50
C ALA A 19 -42.73 39.35 3.27
N LEU A 20 -42.47 38.77 2.10
CA LEU A 20 -42.63 37.33 1.88
C LEU A 20 -41.57 36.61 2.73
N LEU A 21 -41.99 36.06 3.87
CA LEU A 21 -41.23 35.06 4.61
C LEU A 21 -41.30 33.73 3.85
N LEU A 22 -40.36 33.50 2.93
CA LEU A 22 -40.05 32.15 2.48
C LEU A 22 -39.25 31.46 3.59
N ALA A 23 -39.97 30.69 4.41
CA ALA A 23 -39.36 29.64 5.21
C ALA A 23 -38.80 28.58 4.25
N ALA A 24 -37.51 28.68 3.94
CA ALA A 24 -36.79 27.62 3.25
C ALA A 24 -36.56 26.49 4.26
N CYS A 25 -37.36 25.43 4.16
CA CYS A 25 -36.98 24.11 4.66
C CYS A 25 -35.84 23.61 3.77
N GLY A 26 -34.62 24.09 4.03
CA GLY A 26 -33.40 23.51 3.49
C GLY A 26 -33.15 22.19 4.23
N GLY A 27 -33.44 21.09 3.55
CA GLY A 27 -33.21 19.74 4.05
C GLY A 27 -31.76 19.53 4.48
N ASP A 28 -31.58 18.60 5.40
CA ASP A 28 -30.30 18.15 5.91
C ASP A 28 -29.30 17.98 4.77
N ASP A 29 -28.33 18.89 4.73
CA ASP A 29 -27.17 18.83 3.84
C ASP A 29 -26.33 17.66 4.36
N VAL A 30 -26.71 16.44 3.97
CA VAL A 30 -25.82 15.28 3.99
C VAL A 30 -24.71 15.69 3.04
N THR A 31 -23.64 16.24 3.60
CA THR A 31 -22.40 16.61 2.92
C THR A 31 -22.15 15.60 1.83
N ALA A 32 -22.39 16.00 0.58
CA ALA A 32 -22.04 15.22 -0.58
C ALA A 32 -20.53 14.99 -0.45
N THR A 33 -20.14 13.77 -0.09
CA THR A 33 -18.75 13.36 -0.06
C THR A 33 -18.22 13.58 -1.46
N ASP A 34 -17.34 14.55 -1.59
CA ASP A 34 -16.57 14.79 -2.80
C ASP A 34 -16.01 13.43 -3.29
N PRO A 35 -16.46 12.90 -4.44
CA PRO A 35 -16.12 11.56 -4.88
C PRO A 35 -14.62 11.40 -5.19
N THR A 36 -13.82 12.47 -5.10
CA THR A 36 -12.37 12.45 -5.29
C THR A 36 -11.56 12.38 -3.98
N ARG A 37 -12.22 12.46 -2.81
CA ARG A 37 -11.55 12.28 -1.52
C ARG A 37 -11.49 10.79 -1.12
N PRO A 38 -10.33 10.27 -0.68
CA PRO A 38 -10.26 8.95 -0.07
C PRO A 38 -11.21 8.92 1.12
N ILE A 39 -11.89 7.79 1.30
CA ILE A 39 -12.90 7.64 2.34
C ILE A 39 -12.27 7.81 3.74
N ALA A 40 -10.98 7.45 3.90
CA ALA A 40 -10.24 7.62 5.14
C ALA A 40 -9.42 8.91 5.20
N ALA A 41 -9.29 9.45 6.41
CA ALA A 41 -8.47 10.63 6.72
C ALA A 41 -6.97 10.43 6.48
N LYS A 42 -6.49 9.17 6.46
CA LYS A 42 -5.12 8.80 6.13
C LYS A 42 -5.15 7.51 5.31
N VAL A 43 -4.56 7.56 4.11
CA VAL A 43 -4.33 6.38 3.29
C VAL A 43 -3.10 5.63 3.79
N GLN A 44 -3.21 4.33 4.06
CA GLN A 44 -2.11 3.50 4.55
C GLN A 44 -1.26 2.90 3.42
N VAL A 45 0.05 3.09 3.50
CA VAL A 45 1.03 2.39 2.66
C VAL A 45 1.54 1.15 3.39
N VAL A 46 1.18 -0.03 2.90
CA VAL A 46 1.59 -1.32 3.50
C VAL A 46 2.77 -1.89 2.70
N GLY A 47 3.94 -1.98 3.33
CA GLY A 47 5.14 -2.58 2.73
C GLY A 47 5.03 -4.11 2.70
N HIS A 48 4.65 -4.65 1.54
CA HIS A 48 4.42 -6.08 1.33
C HIS A 48 5.75 -6.85 1.43
N ARG A 49 5.87 -7.65 2.49
CA ARG A 49 7.11 -8.34 2.88
C ARG A 49 8.31 -7.39 3.05
N GLY A 50 8.02 -6.12 3.38
CA GLY A 50 8.96 -5.00 3.41
C GLY A 50 9.06 -4.25 2.07
N ALA A 51 10.24 -3.73 1.74
CA ALA A 51 10.55 -3.13 0.44
C ALA A 51 11.10 -4.21 -0.51
N SER A 52 10.27 -5.21 -0.78
CA SER A 52 10.64 -6.44 -1.49
C SER A 52 11.06 -6.22 -2.96
N ALA A 53 10.74 -5.06 -3.54
CA ALA A 53 11.29 -4.66 -4.83
C ALA A 53 12.79 -4.27 -4.77
N LEU A 54 13.30 -3.93 -3.59
CA LEU A 54 14.64 -3.35 -3.40
C LEU A 54 15.57 -4.25 -2.59
N ARG A 55 15.03 -5.10 -1.72
CA ARG A 55 15.77 -5.98 -0.80
C ARG A 55 15.06 -7.32 -0.68
N PRO A 56 15.79 -8.41 -0.37
CA PRO A 56 15.17 -9.72 -0.19
C PRO A 56 14.01 -9.68 0.80
N GLU A 57 12.87 -10.22 0.39
CA GLU A 57 11.63 -10.26 1.18
C GLU A 57 11.83 -10.87 2.58
N HIS A 58 11.04 -10.41 3.55
CA HIS A 58 11.09 -10.86 4.95
C HIS A 58 12.49 -10.84 5.59
N THR A 59 13.30 -9.85 5.24
CA THR A 59 14.55 -9.56 5.94
C THR A 59 14.44 -8.28 6.73
N LEU A 60 15.23 -8.16 7.81
CA LEU A 60 15.37 -6.89 8.55
C LEU A 60 15.81 -5.74 7.65
N ALA A 61 16.60 -6.02 6.60
CA ALA A 61 17.01 -5.01 5.62
C ALA A 61 15.83 -4.52 4.77
N SER A 62 14.95 -5.43 4.33
CA SER A 62 13.72 -5.08 3.60
C SER A 62 12.75 -4.30 4.48
N TYR A 63 12.56 -4.71 5.74
CA TYR A 63 11.70 -4.00 6.69
C TYR A 63 12.23 -2.62 7.04
N ARG A 64 13.54 -2.50 7.33
CA ARG A 64 14.17 -1.21 7.58
C ARG A 64 13.98 -0.27 6.39
N LYS A 65 14.22 -0.77 5.17
CA LYS A 65 14.05 0.04 3.97
C LYS A 65 12.61 0.51 3.76
N ALA A 66 11.62 -0.36 3.99
CA ALA A 66 10.21 0.04 3.93
C ALA A 66 9.85 1.13 4.95
N ILE A 67 10.38 1.06 6.17
CA ILE A 67 10.20 2.10 7.19
C ILE A 67 10.84 3.42 6.74
N GLU A 68 12.08 3.37 6.26
CA GLU A 68 12.81 4.53 5.73
C GLU A 68 12.07 5.18 4.55
N ASP A 69 11.41 4.37 3.73
CA ASP A 69 10.63 4.79 2.55
C ASP A 69 9.22 5.29 2.88
N GLY A 70 8.82 5.26 4.15
CA GLY A 70 7.55 5.81 4.62
C GLY A 70 6.36 4.86 4.57
N ALA A 71 6.59 3.54 4.62
CA ALA A 71 5.52 2.58 4.89
C ALA A 71 4.88 2.84 6.27
N ASP A 72 3.55 2.80 6.33
CA ASP A 72 2.79 2.92 7.57
C ASP A 72 2.72 1.58 8.32
N VAL A 73 2.70 0.47 7.56
CA VAL A 73 2.61 -0.89 8.08
C VAL A 73 3.62 -1.76 7.34
N ILE A 74 4.24 -2.69 8.07
CA ILE A 74 5.00 -3.79 7.48
C ILE A 74 4.09 -5.01 7.48
N GLU A 75 3.93 -5.65 6.32
CA GLU A 75 3.28 -6.95 6.26
C GLU A 75 4.31 -8.09 6.35
N PRO A 76 4.15 -8.99 7.34
CA PRO A 76 4.86 -10.26 7.40
C PRO A 76 3.93 -11.43 7.04
N ASP A 77 4.51 -12.43 6.38
CA ASP A 77 3.96 -13.77 6.26
C ASP A 77 4.62 -14.67 7.30
N LEU A 78 3.88 -15.62 7.88
CA LEU A 78 4.41 -16.50 8.93
C LEU A 78 4.31 -17.97 8.54
N VAL A 79 5.39 -18.69 8.80
CA VAL A 79 5.44 -20.17 8.76
C VAL A 79 6.04 -20.69 10.06
N ALA A 80 5.77 -21.95 10.38
CA ALA A 80 6.24 -22.58 11.62
C ALA A 80 7.50 -23.44 11.37
N THR A 81 8.43 -23.39 12.32
CA THR A 81 9.58 -24.31 12.40
C THR A 81 9.19 -25.62 13.07
N ARG A 82 10.06 -26.64 12.98
CA ARG A 82 9.87 -27.93 13.65
C ARG A 82 9.73 -27.81 15.17
N ASP A 83 10.44 -26.85 15.75
CA ASP A 83 10.42 -26.54 17.19
C ASP A 83 9.33 -25.51 17.56
N GLY A 84 8.35 -25.26 16.68
CA GLY A 84 7.14 -24.50 16.99
C GLY A 84 7.30 -22.98 17.00
N VAL A 85 8.40 -22.46 16.45
CA VAL A 85 8.65 -21.01 16.36
C VAL A 85 8.08 -20.47 15.05
N LEU A 86 7.38 -19.33 15.11
CA LEU A 86 6.94 -18.62 13.91
C LEU A 86 8.09 -17.77 13.35
N VAL A 87 8.34 -17.90 12.05
CA VAL A 87 9.35 -17.12 11.32
C VAL A 87 8.72 -16.39 10.15
N ALA A 88 9.23 -15.19 9.86
CA ALA A 88 8.74 -14.38 8.76
C ALA A 88 9.19 -14.97 7.40
N ARG A 89 8.28 -15.64 6.68
CA ARG A 89 8.45 -16.23 5.34
C ARG A 89 7.09 -16.42 4.68
N HIS A 90 7.05 -16.27 3.37
CA HIS A 90 5.84 -16.52 2.60
C HIS A 90 5.65 -18.02 2.26
N GLU A 91 6.65 -18.68 1.68
CA GLU A 91 6.59 -20.12 1.46
C GLU A 91 7.23 -20.93 2.59
N ASN A 92 6.57 -22.04 2.91
CA ASN A 92 7.17 -23.09 3.73
C ASN A 92 8.36 -23.75 3.01
N GLU A 93 8.29 -23.89 1.68
CA GLU A 93 9.41 -24.35 0.84
C GLU A 93 10.43 -23.21 0.65
N ILE A 94 11.67 -23.42 1.10
CA ILE A 94 12.69 -22.38 1.23
C ILE A 94 13.86 -22.50 0.25
N SER A 95 13.79 -23.40 -0.75
CA SER A 95 14.84 -23.53 -1.77
C SER A 95 15.02 -22.22 -2.52
N GLY A 96 13.94 -21.59 -2.97
CA GLY A 96 14.02 -20.40 -3.81
C GLY A 96 14.56 -19.16 -3.07
N THR A 97 14.25 -19.04 -1.78
CA THR A 97 14.42 -17.82 -0.98
C THR A 97 15.58 -17.91 0.02
N THR A 98 16.37 -18.99 0.03
CA THR A 98 17.58 -19.13 0.86
C THR A 98 18.75 -19.77 0.11
N ASN A 99 19.92 -19.81 0.75
CA ASN A 99 21.07 -20.60 0.29
C ASN A 99 21.05 -22.08 0.74
N VAL A 100 19.95 -22.63 1.28
CA VAL A 100 19.92 -23.98 1.89
C VAL A 100 20.47 -25.08 0.98
N ALA A 101 20.19 -25.01 -0.32
CA ALA A 101 20.65 -25.99 -1.30
C ALA A 101 22.18 -26.04 -1.47
N THR A 102 22.91 -25.02 -0.99
CA THR A 102 24.38 -24.93 -1.06
C THR A 102 25.08 -25.46 0.19
N LEU A 103 24.32 -25.86 1.22
CA LEU A 103 24.85 -26.26 2.52
C LEU A 103 24.83 -27.80 2.67
N PRO A 104 25.98 -28.49 2.63
CA PRO A 104 26.05 -29.94 2.63
C PRO A 104 25.39 -30.59 3.86
N GLN A 105 25.49 -29.93 5.02
CA GLN A 105 24.89 -30.41 6.27
C GLN A 105 23.36 -30.52 6.22
N PHE A 106 22.71 -29.85 5.26
CA PHE A 106 21.26 -29.91 5.07
C PHE A 106 20.86 -30.71 3.83
N ALA A 107 21.79 -31.31 3.08
CA ALA A 107 21.46 -32.06 1.87
C ALA A 107 20.44 -33.18 2.11
N SER A 108 20.55 -33.87 3.24
CA SER A 108 19.63 -34.94 3.66
C SER A 108 18.24 -34.46 4.10
N ARG A 109 18.03 -33.15 4.26
CA ARG A 109 16.72 -32.53 4.59
C ARG A 109 15.85 -32.28 3.36
N LYS A 110 16.37 -32.52 2.15
CA LYS A 110 15.57 -32.37 0.94
C LYS A 110 14.47 -33.43 0.91
N ALA A 111 13.23 -33.01 0.74
CA ALA A 111 12.07 -33.89 0.73
C ALA A 111 11.15 -33.57 -0.45
N THR A 112 10.25 -34.51 -0.77
CA THR A 112 9.10 -34.28 -1.65
C THR A 112 7.84 -34.30 -0.80
N LYS A 113 7.04 -33.24 -0.88
CA LYS A 113 5.80 -33.07 -0.11
C LYS A 113 4.68 -32.59 -1.02
N THR A 114 3.45 -32.98 -0.71
CA THR A 114 2.25 -32.47 -1.39
C THR A 114 1.71 -31.27 -0.62
N ILE A 115 1.68 -30.11 -1.26
CA ILE A 115 1.15 -28.85 -0.71
C ILE A 115 0.05 -28.38 -1.66
N ASP A 116 -1.16 -28.20 -1.13
CA ASP A 116 -2.35 -27.80 -1.90
C ASP A 116 -2.57 -28.64 -3.17
N GLY A 117 -2.35 -29.95 -3.06
CA GLY A 117 -2.48 -30.91 -4.18
C GLY A 117 -1.31 -30.92 -5.17
N THR A 118 -0.29 -30.08 -4.98
CA THR A 118 0.90 -30.01 -5.83
C THR A 118 2.09 -30.66 -5.16
N GLN A 119 2.80 -31.55 -5.86
CA GLN A 119 4.07 -32.09 -5.38
C GLN A 119 5.19 -31.06 -5.51
N LEU A 120 5.80 -30.71 -4.38
CA LEU A 120 6.97 -29.84 -4.30
C LEU A 120 8.15 -30.65 -3.78
N THR A 121 9.31 -30.51 -4.42
CA THR A 121 10.56 -31.14 -3.99
C THR A 121 11.56 -30.06 -3.60
N GLY A 122 11.99 -30.03 -2.34
CA GLY A 122 12.79 -28.95 -1.81
C GLY A 122 13.11 -29.10 -0.32
N TRP A 123 13.32 -27.98 0.36
CA TRP A 123 13.57 -27.92 1.79
C TRP A 123 12.45 -27.13 2.44
N PHE A 124 11.87 -27.64 3.53
CA PHE A 124 10.68 -27.05 4.14
C PHE A 124 10.99 -26.54 5.54
N THR A 125 10.49 -25.37 5.89
CA THR A 125 10.75 -24.69 7.17
C THR A 125 10.38 -25.59 8.36
N GLU A 126 9.29 -26.34 8.25
CA GLU A 126 8.83 -27.31 9.25
C GLU A 126 9.79 -28.49 9.52
N ASP A 127 10.81 -28.70 8.69
CA ASP A 127 11.83 -29.74 8.90
C ASP A 127 13.06 -29.23 9.68
N PHE A 128 13.13 -27.92 9.95
CA PHE A 128 14.25 -27.24 10.61
C PHE A 128 13.84 -26.64 11.94
N THR A 129 14.78 -26.57 12.87
CA THR A 129 14.69 -25.73 14.08
C THR A 129 15.01 -24.26 13.78
N LEU A 130 14.59 -23.34 14.64
CA LEU A 130 14.98 -21.92 14.51
C LEU A 130 16.51 -21.75 14.49
N ALA A 131 17.23 -22.52 15.31
CA ALA A 131 18.68 -22.45 15.39
C ALA A 131 19.35 -22.82 14.07
N GLU A 132 18.88 -23.89 13.40
CA GLU A 132 19.35 -24.27 12.07
C GLU A 132 19.01 -23.19 11.03
N LEU A 133 17.80 -22.64 11.04
CA LEU A 133 17.39 -21.60 10.09
C LEU A 133 18.21 -20.31 10.21
N LYS A 134 18.62 -19.92 11.42
CA LYS A 134 19.48 -18.75 11.64
C LYS A 134 20.87 -18.87 10.99
N THR A 135 21.28 -20.07 10.61
CA THR A 135 22.53 -20.29 9.86
C THR A 135 22.38 -20.00 8.36
N LEU A 136 21.16 -19.96 7.84
CA LEU A 136 20.88 -19.70 6.44
C LEU A 136 21.08 -18.22 6.09
N ARG A 137 21.16 -17.95 4.79
CA ARG A 137 21.14 -16.61 4.21
C ARG A 137 19.94 -16.51 3.29
N ALA A 138 19.14 -15.47 3.49
CA ALA A 138 18.05 -15.12 2.58
C ALA A 138 18.65 -14.68 1.24
N ARG A 139 17.98 -15.03 0.15
CA ARG A 139 18.30 -14.55 -1.20
C ARG A 139 17.03 -14.11 -1.89
N GLU A 140 17.18 -13.22 -2.86
CA GLU A 140 16.07 -12.81 -3.71
C GLU A 140 15.61 -14.01 -4.54
N ARG A 141 14.30 -14.30 -4.49
CA ARG A 141 13.72 -15.50 -5.10
C ARG A 141 13.53 -15.34 -6.59
N ILE A 142 13.09 -14.15 -7.03
CA ILE A 142 12.70 -13.91 -8.42
C ILE A 142 13.02 -12.46 -8.82
N PRO A 143 14.21 -12.17 -9.38
CA PRO A 143 14.53 -10.82 -9.83
C PRO A 143 13.67 -10.34 -11.02
N GLN A 144 12.87 -11.21 -11.64
CA GLN A 144 12.21 -10.93 -12.92
C GLN A 144 10.67 -10.85 -12.85
N ILE A 145 9.97 -11.51 -11.92
CA ILE A 145 8.49 -11.54 -11.90
C ILE A 145 7.93 -11.84 -10.49
N ARG A 146 7.00 -11.03 -9.95
CA ARG A 146 5.97 -11.50 -8.99
C ARG A 146 4.59 -11.21 -9.59
N PRO A 147 3.79 -12.20 -9.97
CA PRO A 147 2.45 -11.93 -10.45
C PRO A 147 1.52 -11.55 -9.28
N SER A 148 1.00 -10.33 -9.35
CA SER A 148 -0.33 -9.93 -8.88
C SER A 148 -0.56 -9.78 -7.36
N TYR A 149 -1.41 -8.81 -6.98
CA TYR A 149 -1.87 -8.39 -5.64
C TYR A 149 -1.13 -7.25 -4.91
N THR A 150 0.04 -6.81 -5.35
CA THR A 150 0.78 -5.68 -4.78
C THR A 150 1.10 -4.65 -5.86
N PHE A 151 1.04 -3.35 -5.55
CA PHE A 151 1.41 -2.32 -6.51
C PHE A 151 2.92 -2.38 -6.79
N ARG A 152 3.26 -2.31 -8.08
CA ARG A 152 4.62 -2.47 -8.56
C ARG A 152 4.90 -1.51 -9.73
N PRO A 153 6.11 -0.93 -9.78
CA PRO A 153 6.44 0.01 -10.83
C PRO A 153 6.84 -0.63 -12.16
N GLU A 154 7.09 -1.94 -12.25
CA GLU A 154 7.47 -2.54 -13.54
C GLU A 154 6.28 -2.66 -14.51
N ASN A 155 6.51 -2.36 -15.80
CA ASN A 155 5.49 -2.42 -16.87
C ASN A 155 4.74 -3.75 -16.96
N ASN A 156 5.33 -4.87 -16.55
CA ASN A 156 4.66 -6.17 -16.53
C ASN A 156 3.44 -6.18 -15.61
N PHE A 157 3.44 -5.36 -14.56
CA PHE A 157 2.38 -5.32 -13.54
C PHE A 157 1.37 -4.20 -13.75
N LEU A 158 1.73 -3.19 -14.54
CA LEU A 158 0.82 -2.08 -14.83
C LEU A 158 -0.31 -2.51 -15.78
N PRO A 159 -1.51 -1.93 -15.66
CA PRO A 159 -2.54 -1.98 -16.68
C PRO A 159 -2.00 -1.53 -18.05
N ALA A 160 -2.50 -2.12 -19.14
CA ALA A 160 -2.00 -1.84 -20.49
C ALA A 160 -1.96 -0.34 -20.84
N SER A 161 -2.95 0.43 -20.37
CA SER A 161 -3.03 1.89 -20.57
C SER A 161 -2.00 2.72 -19.80
N LEU A 162 -1.32 2.14 -18.82
CA LEU A 162 -0.34 2.82 -17.97
C LEU A 162 1.11 2.43 -18.27
N LYS A 163 1.32 1.42 -19.11
CA LYS A 163 2.66 1.01 -19.60
C LYS A 163 3.25 2.11 -20.48
N ASP A 164 4.57 2.27 -20.41
CA ASP A 164 5.32 3.08 -21.36
C ASP A 164 5.88 2.22 -22.51
N GLY A 165 6.67 2.83 -23.41
CA GLY A 165 7.28 2.12 -24.55
C GLY A 165 8.45 1.20 -24.18
N GLY A 166 8.73 1.00 -22.89
CA GLY A 166 9.80 0.14 -22.40
C GLY A 166 9.49 -1.36 -22.46
N THR A 167 10.45 -2.15 -22.00
CA THR A 167 10.30 -3.61 -21.86
C THR A 167 9.34 -3.97 -20.73
N PRO A 168 8.86 -5.23 -20.63
CA PRO A 168 8.07 -5.67 -19.47
C PRO A 168 8.74 -5.45 -18.12
N ALA A 169 10.07 -5.55 -18.05
CA ALA A 169 10.84 -5.34 -16.82
C ALA A 169 11.16 -3.85 -16.54
N THR A 170 10.83 -2.94 -17.45
CA THR A 170 11.12 -1.51 -17.29
C THR A 170 10.34 -0.95 -16.09
N ARG A 171 11.05 -0.33 -15.14
CA ARG A 171 10.46 0.37 -14.00
C ARG A 171 9.88 1.72 -14.45
N ASN A 172 8.57 1.82 -14.41
CA ASN A 172 7.74 2.97 -14.77
C ASN A 172 7.01 3.47 -13.51
N THR A 173 7.73 4.22 -12.67
CA THR A 173 7.22 4.78 -11.41
C THR A 173 6.03 5.71 -11.65
N ALA A 174 6.06 6.50 -12.72
CA ALA A 174 4.97 7.39 -13.09
C ALA A 174 3.67 6.62 -13.41
N GLY A 175 3.78 5.48 -14.10
CA GLY A 175 2.66 4.58 -14.36
C GLY A 175 2.05 4.02 -13.07
N SER A 176 2.89 3.56 -12.14
CA SER A 176 2.43 3.03 -10.85
C SER A 176 1.78 4.10 -9.96
N VAL A 177 2.32 5.32 -9.92
CA VAL A 177 1.66 6.45 -9.23
C VAL A 177 0.27 6.71 -9.82
N ARG A 178 0.14 6.74 -11.15
CA ARG A 178 -1.17 6.93 -11.81
C ARG A 178 -2.14 5.79 -11.52
N GLU A 179 -1.64 4.56 -11.43
CA GLU A 179 -2.43 3.40 -11.05
C GLU A 179 -2.96 3.56 -9.63
N ILE A 180 -2.08 3.79 -8.66
CA ILE A 180 -2.46 3.99 -7.25
C ILE A 180 -3.47 5.13 -7.14
N HIS A 181 -3.25 6.27 -7.81
CA HIS A 181 -4.22 7.38 -7.84
C HIS A 181 -5.60 6.97 -8.36
N ALA A 182 -5.67 6.05 -9.34
CA ALA A 182 -6.95 5.55 -9.82
C ALA A 182 -7.70 4.76 -8.73
N TYR A 183 -7.00 3.95 -7.94
CA TYR A 183 -7.60 3.24 -6.82
C TYR A 183 -7.97 4.18 -5.66
N LEU A 184 -7.13 5.19 -5.36
CA LEU A 184 -7.46 6.19 -4.33
C LEU A 184 -8.72 6.98 -4.69
N ARG A 185 -8.90 7.34 -5.97
CA ARG A 185 -10.16 7.92 -6.48
C ARG A 185 -11.35 6.97 -6.38
N ALA A 186 -11.12 5.67 -6.40
CA ALA A 186 -12.16 4.67 -6.16
C ALA A 186 -12.49 4.50 -4.66
N GLY A 187 -11.82 5.25 -3.78
CA GLY A 187 -12.14 5.32 -2.35
C GLY A 187 -11.37 4.34 -1.46
N ILE A 188 -10.35 3.64 -1.97
CA ILE A 188 -9.52 2.78 -1.09
C ILE A 188 -8.79 3.64 -0.05
N ASP A 189 -8.63 3.09 1.15
CA ASP A 189 -7.99 3.73 2.30
C ASP A 189 -6.62 3.12 2.66
N GLY A 190 -6.16 2.13 1.90
CA GLY A 190 -4.83 1.57 2.04
C GLY A 190 -4.51 0.57 0.94
N PHE A 191 -3.21 0.32 0.73
CA PHE A 191 -2.77 -0.63 -0.27
C PHE A 191 -1.40 -1.26 0.05
N PHE A 192 -1.21 -2.45 -0.50
CA PHE A 192 0.07 -3.17 -0.48
C PHE A 192 0.96 -2.71 -1.64
N THR A 193 2.25 -2.50 -1.36
CA THR A 193 3.27 -2.18 -2.38
C THR A 193 4.60 -2.86 -2.04
N ASP A 194 5.29 -3.35 -3.08
CA ASP A 194 6.66 -3.87 -2.97
C ASP A 194 7.69 -2.73 -2.95
N ASP A 195 7.27 -1.53 -3.34
CA ASP A 195 8.05 -0.30 -3.33
C ASP A 195 7.32 0.79 -2.52
N PRO A 196 7.58 0.86 -1.20
CA PRO A 196 6.93 1.85 -0.33
C PRO A 196 7.26 3.29 -0.69
N ALA A 197 8.41 3.58 -1.29
CA ALA A 197 8.78 4.95 -1.67
C ALA A 197 7.89 5.46 -2.81
N VAL A 198 7.61 4.62 -3.80
CA VAL A 198 6.65 4.93 -4.86
C VAL A 198 5.23 5.06 -4.30
N GLY A 199 4.84 4.16 -3.38
CA GLY A 199 3.55 4.24 -2.69
C GLY A 199 3.37 5.55 -1.91
N ARG A 200 4.37 5.94 -1.13
CA ARG A 200 4.41 7.20 -0.38
C ARG A 200 4.31 8.41 -1.30
N THR A 201 5.10 8.41 -2.37
CA THR A 201 5.02 9.44 -3.42
C THR A 201 3.61 9.54 -4.01
N ALA A 202 2.95 8.40 -4.28
CA ALA A 202 1.60 8.41 -4.82
C ALA A 202 0.61 9.07 -3.87
N VAL A 203 0.66 8.74 -2.57
CA VAL A 203 -0.23 9.36 -1.58
C VAL A 203 0.09 10.84 -1.38
N ASP A 204 1.36 11.24 -1.32
CA ASP A 204 1.76 12.66 -1.12
C ASP A 204 1.40 13.56 -2.31
N THR A 205 1.38 13.00 -3.51
CA THR A 205 1.06 13.72 -4.75
C THR A 205 -0.41 13.62 -5.14
N PHE A 206 -1.21 12.85 -4.40
CA PHE A 206 -2.64 12.72 -4.65
C PHE A 206 -3.35 14.01 -4.24
N LYS A 207 -3.75 14.81 -5.24
CA LYS A 207 -4.55 16.02 -5.05
C LYS A 207 -6.03 15.69 -5.22
N HIS A 208 -6.85 16.08 -4.24
CA HIS A 208 -8.32 15.99 -4.29
C HIS A 208 -8.89 16.93 -5.35
#